data_AF-A0AA36MXJ8-F1
#
_entry.id   AF-A0AA36MXJ8-F1
#
_cell.length_a   1.000
_cell.length_b   1.000
_cell.length_c   1.000
_cell.angle_alpha   90.00
_cell.angle_beta   90.00
_cell.angle_gamma   90.00
#
_symmetry.space_group_name_H-M   'P 1'
#
loop_
_entity.id
_entity.type
_entity.pdbx_description
1 polymer ?
#
loop_
_entity_poly.entity_id
_entity_poly.type
_entity_poly.pdbx_seq_one_letter_code
_entity_poly.pdbx_strand_id
1 'polypeptide(L)'
;MAQLGALVGALISLAHAQKREASFLVIGDWGWDDVAHGNIQSRACQNLIAESMHEAFLELGDVKFVINVGDSFYPVGVVDKEDPQWDTKWRNVYSSSLRSVPWYSVYGNHDMLAEKSTCSNSESEAAQINYDASNLDRFFMPGFSWFLEHPDLDLEIVALDLNDLWAAQTCPHTSCKESCHASLAQRAEVAWDLFYERMENSNASNMLVFSHYPTDYFWAYPEVLGNLSEAVRPGGLERHVEYFGGHRHNVDQESTTSIKPSNSWLVGGGGGWSCDGRQQGFLVGEIFDDGSMTTRPVLVDYCSCCGCWWWWRP
;
A
#
# COMPACT_ATOMS: atom_id res chain seq x y z
N MET A 1 44.97 58.05 12.59
CA MET A 1 44.89 56.85 11.73
C MET A 1 44.96 55.62 12.61
N ALA A 2 43.84 54.96 12.88
CA ALA A 2 43.75 53.57 13.31
C ALA A 2 42.25 53.22 13.37
N GLN A 3 41.71 52.66 12.29
CA GLN A 3 40.39 52.06 12.28
C GLN A 3 40.51 50.66 12.92
N LEU A 4 39.75 50.42 13.99
CA LEU A 4 39.50 49.08 14.50
C LEU A 4 38.57 48.36 13.51
N GLY A 5 39.08 47.31 12.86
CA GLY A 5 38.28 46.38 12.09
C GLY A 5 37.60 45.36 13.00
N ALA A 6 36.27 45.30 12.94
CA ALA A 6 35.49 44.22 13.54
C ALA A 6 35.57 42.98 12.65
N LEU A 7 36.11 41.88 13.19
CA LEU A 7 35.97 40.55 12.59
C LEU A 7 34.57 40.02 12.92
N VAL A 8 33.69 40.02 11.92
CA VAL A 8 32.46 39.23 11.97
C VAL A 8 32.83 37.81 11.55
N GLY A 9 32.83 36.89 12.51
CA GLY A 9 32.97 35.46 12.24
C GLY A 9 31.72 34.95 11.53
N ALA A 10 31.86 34.56 10.27
CA ALA A 10 30.82 33.84 9.54
C ALA A 10 30.78 32.39 10.06
N LEU A 11 29.76 32.07 10.84
CA LEU A 11 29.36 30.68 11.07
C LEU A 11 28.73 30.17 9.76
N ILE A 12 29.53 29.45 8.97
CA ILE A 12 29.01 28.64 7.87
C ILE A 12 28.28 27.47 8.54
N SER A 13 26.95 27.55 8.64
CA SER A 13 26.13 26.36 8.83
C SER A 13 26.30 25.52 7.58
N LEU A 14 27.09 24.45 7.67
CA LEU A 14 27.06 23.39 6.67
C LEU A 14 25.67 22.77 6.79
N ALA A 15 24.76 23.14 5.89
CA ALA A 15 23.51 22.41 5.72
C ALA A 15 23.90 20.94 5.49
N HIS A 16 23.58 20.08 6.46
CA HIS A 16 23.72 18.65 6.29
C HIS A 16 22.84 18.28 5.10
N ALA A 17 23.46 17.86 4.00
CA ALA A 17 22.71 17.41 2.85
C ALA A 17 21.97 16.14 3.30
N GLN A 18 20.65 16.26 3.40
CA GLN A 18 19.76 15.21 3.85
C GLN A 18 20.07 13.92 3.09
N LYS A 19 20.39 12.85 3.82
CA LYS A 19 20.86 11.59 3.23
C LYS A 19 19.72 10.59 3.30
N ARG A 20 19.36 10.01 2.16
CA ARG A 20 18.41 8.90 2.10
C ARG A 20 19.00 7.66 2.77
N GLU A 21 18.23 7.04 3.67
CA GLU A 21 18.59 5.81 4.37
C GLU A 21 17.93 4.58 3.77
N ALA A 22 16.70 4.73 3.28
CA ALA A 22 15.93 3.66 2.69
C ALA A 22 14.92 4.20 1.67
N SER A 23 14.54 3.32 0.75
CA SER A 23 13.38 3.54 -0.12
C SER A 23 12.38 2.39 0.01
N PHE A 24 11.15 2.64 -0.38
CA PHE A 24 10.12 1.61 -0.53
C PHE A 24 9.22 1.92 -1.74
N LEU A 25 8.52 0.91 -2.23
CA LEU A 25 7.54 1.06 -3.31
C LEU A 25 6.13 0.75 -2.80
N VAL A 26 5.09 1.31 -3.41
CA VAL A 26 3.68 1.03 -3.06
C VAL A 26 2.87 0.78 -4.33
N ILE A 27 2.12 -0.33 -4.38
CA ILE A 27 1.27 -0.71 -5.52
C ILE A 27 -0.03 -1.39 -5.03
N GLY A 28 -1.10 -1.29 -5.81
CA GLY A 28 -2.38 -1.98 -5.59
C GLY A 28 -3.05 -2.36 -6.89
N ASP A 29 -4.02 -3.27 -6.83
CA ASP A 29 -4.98 -3.54 -7.91
C ASP A 29 -4.31 -3.91 -9.25
N TRP A 30 -3.35 -4.84 -9.21
CA TRP A 30 -2.44 -5.10 -10.33
C TRP A 30 -2.62 -6.47 -11.00
N GLY A 31 -3.32 -7.41 -10.38
CA GLY A 31 -3.35 -8.82 -10.79
C GLY A 31 -4.16 -9.15 -12.05
N TRP A 32 -3.79 -8.64 -13.22
CA TRP A 32 -4.60 -8.78 -14.45
C TRP A 32 -4.89 -10.22 -14.85
N ASP A 33 -6.14 -10.47 -15.26
CA ASP A 33 -6.66 -11.75 -15.73
C ASP A 33 -7.07 -11.68 -17.20
N ASP A 34 -6.81 -12.74 -17.97
CA ASP A 34 -7.09 -12.78 -19.41
C ASP A 34 -8.52 -13.21 -19.76
N VAL A 35 -9.27 -13.72 -18.79
CA VAL A 35 -10.64 -14.19 -18.97
C VAL A 35 -11.65 -13.21 -18.39
N ALA A 36 -11.37 -12.66 -17.21
CA ALA A 36 -12.27 -11.79 -16.47
C ALA A 36 -11.53 -10.55 -15.95
N HIS A 37 -11.65 -9.47 -16.70
CA HIS A 37 -11.06 -8.17 -16.43
C HIS A 37 -12.10 -7.05 -16.58
N GLY A 38 -11.79 -5.88 -16.03
CA GLY A 38 -12.59 -4.67 -16.22
C GLY A 38 -12.35 -4.06 -17.61
N ASN A 39 -12.03 -2.77 -17.66
CA ASN A 39 -11.79 -2.09 -18.94
C ASN A 39 -10.35 -2.26 -19.48
N ILE A 40 -9.45 -2.88 -18.72
CA ILE A 40 -8.08 -3.21 -19.17
C ILE A 40 -8.09 -4.53 -19.94
N GLN A 41 -7.98 -4.47 -21.27
CA GLN A 41 -8.15 -5.63 -22.15
C GLN A 41 -6.91 -6.51 -22.34
N SER A 42 -5.77 -6.14 -21.74
CA SER A 42 -4.52 -6.90 -21.88
C SER A 42 -3.58 -6.65 -20.71
N ARG A 43 -2.66 -7.59 -20.45
CA ARG A 43 -1.57 -7.45 -19.48
C ARG A 43 -0.61 -6.29 -19.75
N ALA A 44 -0.76 -5.54 -20.85
CA ALA A 44 0.18 -4.49 -21.24
C ALA A 44 0.37 -3.44 -20.15
N CYS A 45 -0.69 -3.02 -19.45
CA CYS A 45 -0.56 -2.05 -18.36
C CYS A 45 0.24 -2.61 -17.18
N GLN A 46 -0.13 -3.79 -16.69
CA GLN A 46 0.57 -4.46 -15.59
C GLN A 46 2.07 -4.64 -15.92
N ASN A 47 2.39 -5.10 -17.14
CA ASN A 47 3.78 -5.26 -17.59
C ASN A 47 4.54 -3.93 -17.63
N LEU A 48 3.91 -2.87 -18.13
CA LEU A 48 4.50 -1.53 -18.21
C LEU A 48 4.82 -0.97 -16.81
N ILE A 49 3.91 -1.17 -15.85
CA ILE A 49 4.10 -0.76 -14.47
C ILE A 49 5.20 -1.61 -13.81
N ALA A 50 5.20 -2.93 -14.02
CA ALA A 50 6.23 -3.81 -13.48
C ALA A 50 7.65 -3.47 -13.99
N GLU A 51 7.79 -3.12 -15.27
CA GLU A 51 9.05 -2.64 -15.83
C GLU A 51 9.48 -1.31 -15.20
N SER A 52 8.56 -0.35 -15.08
CA SER A 52 8.86 0.94 -14.44
C SER A 52 9.23 0.79 -12.95
N MET A 53 8.60 -0.14 -12.23
CA MET A 53 9.01 -0.51 -10.87
C MET A 53 10.42 -1.10 -10.83
N HIS A 54 10.77 -1.95 -11.81
CA HIS A 54 12.12 -2.51 -11.91
C HIS A 54 13.17 -1.42 -12.14
N GLU A 55 12.92 -0.49 -13.05
CA GLU A 55 13.79 0.67 -13.31
C GLU A 55 13.97 1.53 -12.04
N ALA A 56 12.87 1.87 -11.35
CA ALA A 56 12.92 2.62 -10.11
C ALA A 56 13.70 1.89 -9.02
N PHE A 57 13.53 0.57 -8.89
CA PHE A 57 14.28 -0.24 -7.94
C PHE A 57 15.80 -0.16 -8.19
N LEU A 58 16.22 -0.25 -9.45
CA LEU A 58 17.63 -0.14 -9.83
C LEU A 58 18.19 1.27 -9.60
N GLU A 59 17.40 2.30 -9.91
CA GLU A 59 17.80 3.70 -9.71
C GLU A 59 17.98 4.06 -8.23
N LEU A 60 17.04 3.64 -7.39
CA LEU A 60 17.07 3.92 -5.94
C LEU A 60 18.22 3.18 -5.27
N GLY A 61 18.42 1.89 -5.61
CA GLY A 61 19.51 1.05 -5.12
C GLY A 61 19.45 0.66 -3.63
N ASP A 62 18.43 1.15 -2.91
CA ASP A 62 18.25 0.99 -1.47
C ASP A 62 16.80 0.66 -1.08
N VAL A 63 15.98 0.17 -2.03
CA VAL A 63 14.62 -0.30 -1.77
C VAL A 63 14.65 -1.45 -0.76
N LYS A 64 13.90 -1.32 0.34
CA LYS A 64 13.87 -2.28 1.45
C LYS A 64 12.66 -3.20 1.43
N PHE A 65 11.54 -2.75 0.88
CA PHE A 65 10.28 -3.48 0.82
C PHE A 65 9.33 -2.88 -0.22
N VAL A 66 8.29 -3.63 -0.55
CA VAL A 66 7.16 -3.18 -1.36
C VAL A 66 5.89 -3.29 -0.51
N ILE A 67 5.08 -2.24 -0.44
CA ILE A 67 3.72 -2.29 0.10
C ILE A 67 2.76 -2.64 -1.03
N ASN A 68 1.93 -3.65 -0.78
CA ASN A 68 0.90 -4.13 -1.68
C ASN A 68 -0.46 -3.94 -1.02
N VAL A 69 -1.27 -3.00 -1.52
CA VAL A 69 -2.56 -2.63 -0.93
C VAL A 69 -3.72 -3.55 -1.34
N GLY A 70 -3.42 -4.72 -1.90
CA GLY A 70 -4.42 -5.75 -2.21
C GLY A 70 -4.99 -5.69 -3.62
N ASP A 71 -5.98 -6.56 -3.87
CA ASP A 71 -6.44 -6.93 -5.21
C ASP A 71 -5.28 -7.43 -6.08
N SER A 72 -4.53 -8.36 -5.48
CA SER A 72 -3.30 -8.91 -6.04
C SER A 72 -3.59 -9.91 -7.15
N PHE A 73 -4.74 -10.58 -7.10
CA PHE A 73 -5.12 -11.63 -8.05
C PHE A 73 -6.59 -11.47 -8.48
N TYR A 74 -6.86 -10.66 -9.50
CA TYR A 74 -8.18 -10.63 -10.13
C TYR A 74 -8.48 -11.94 -10.86
N PRO A 75 -9.74 -12.33 -11.10
CA PRO A 75 -10.93 -11.71 -10.56
C PRO A 75 -11.28 -12.17 -9.15
N VAL A 76 -10.68 -13.26 -8.63
CA VAL A 76 -11.23 -13.99 -7.47
C VAL A 76 -10.22 -14.39 -6.38
N GLY A 77 -8.97 -13.94 -6.46
CA GLY A 77 -7.92 -14.36 -5.53
C GLY A 77 -7.28 -15.68 -5.92
N VAL A 78 -6.53 -16.26 -4.98
CA VAL A 78 -5.87 -17.57 -5.09
C VAL A 78 -6.50 -18.57 -4.13
N VAL A 79 -6.57 -19.85 -4.52
CA VAL A 79 -7.26 -20.89 -3.71
C VAL A 79 -6.35 -21.62 -2.70
N ASP A 80 -5.04 -21.55 -2.92
CA ASP A 80 -3.97 -22.07 -2.07
C ASP A 80 -2.60 -21.49 -2.47
N LYS A 81 -1.53 -21.94 -1.82
CA LYS A 81 -0.16 -21.44 -2.04
C LYS A 81 0.44 -21.95 -3.35
N GLU A 82 -0.18 -22.92 -4.00
CA GLU A 82 0.29 -23.63 -5.19
C GLU A 82 -0.49 -23.20 -6.44
N ASP A 83 -1.49 -22.33 -6.27
CA ASP A 83 -2.26 -21.73 -7.34
C ASP A 83 -1.33 -21.11 -8.42
N PRO A 84 -1.46 -21.52 -9.69
CA PRO A 84 -0.63 -21.00 -10.79
C PRO A 84 -0.68 -19.48 -10.96
N GLN A 85 -1.70 -18.81 -10.43
CA GLN A 85 -1.80 -17.35 -10.48
C GLN A 85 -0.63 -16.63 -9.80
N TRP A 86 -0.01 -17.25 -8.79
CA TRP A 86 1.23 -16.73 -8.21
C TRP A 86 2.34 -16.59 -9.25
N ASP A 87 2.45 -17.52 -10.19
CA ASP A 87 3.43 -17.45 -11.28
C ASP A 87 2.96 -16.50 -12.37
N THR A 88 1.74 -16.68 -12.87
CA THR A 88 1.26 -15.97 -14.06
C THR A 88 1.03 -14.48 -13.83
N LYS A 89 0.71 -14.06 -12.61
CA LYS A 89 0.37 -12.67 -12.27
C LYS A 89 1.46 -11.98 -11.45
N TRP A 90 2.29 -12.73 -10.71
CA TRP A 90 3.34 -12.13 -9.88
C TRP A 90 4.75 -12.53 -10.28
N ARG A 91 5.17 -13.80 -10.14
CA ARG A 91 6.59 -14.20 -10.30
C ARG A 91 7.14 -14.02 -11.71
N ASN A 92 6.29 -14.16 -12.73
CA ASN A 92 6.67 -13.97 -14.14
C ASN A 92 6.48 -12.52 -14.63
N VAL A 93 5.83 -11.66 -13.85
CA VAL A 93 5.55 -10.26 -14.21
C VAL A 93 6.52 -9.32 -13.51
N TYR A 94 6.72 -9.49 -12.20
CA TYR A 94 7.63 -8.68 -11.41
C TYR A 94 8.99 -9.34 -11.30
N SER A 95 10.02 -8.55 -11.64
CA SER A 95 11.42 -9.00 -11.71
C SER A 95 11.90 -9.66 -10.42
N SER A 96 12.92 -10.52 -10.52
CA SER A 96 13.57 -11.12 -9.35
C SER A 96 14.15 -10.08 -8.39
N SER A 97 14.53 -8.89 -8.88
CA SER A 97 14.98 -7.79 -8.03
C SER A 97 13.85 -7.26 -7.15
N LEU A 98 12.67 -6.99 -7.73
CA LEU A 98 11.48 -6.58 -6.97
C LEU A 98 11.04 -7.65 -5.96
N ARG A 99 11.29 -8.93 -6.26
CA ARG A 99 11.00 -10.05 -5.36
C ARG A 99 12.16 -10.41 -4.42
N SER A 100 13.27 -9.66 -4.44
CA SER A 100 14.39 -9.83 -3.50
C SER A 100 14.20 -9.07 -2.20
N VAL A 101 13.09 -8.35 -2.07
CA VAL A 101 12.63 -7.65 -0.87
C VAL A 101 11.23 -8.13 -0.48
N PRO A 102 10.83 -8.07 0.79
CA PRO A 102 9.49 -8.50 1.20
C PRO A 102 8.41 -7.63 0.58
N TRP A 103 7.29 -8.28 0.21
CA TRP A 103 6.05 -7.63 -0.22
C TRP A 103 5.06 -7.63 0.93
N TYR A 104 5.02 -6.53 1.67
CA TYR A 104 4.10 -6.26 2.78
C TYR A 104 2.69 -6.08 2.23
N SER A 105 1.82 -7.07 2.48
CA SER A 105 0.54 -7.19 1.78
C SER A 105 -0.68 -7.21 2.70
N VAL A 106 -1.80 -6.74 2.17
CA VAL A 106 -3.16 -6.94 2.67
C VAL A 106 -4.04 -7.54 1.56
N TYR A 107 -5.19 -8.07 1.94
CA TYR A 107 -6.20 -8.50 0.98
C TYR A 107 -7.02 -7.32 0.45
N GLY A 108 -7.31 -7.35 -0.85
CA GLY A 108 -8.42 -6.60 -1.43
C GLY A 108 -9.69 -7.42 -1.57
N ASN A 109 -10.78 -6.81 -2.03
CA ASN A 109 -12.07 -7.50 -2.11
C ASN A 109 -12.09 -8.63 -3.13
N HIS A 110 -11.32 -8.52 -4.22
CA HIS A 110 -11.23 -9.59 -5.21
C HIS A 110 -10.44 -10.78 -4.69
N ASP A 111 -9.46 -10.55 -3.81
CA ASP A 111 -8.69 -11.62 -3.20
C ASP A 111 -9.55 -12.55 -2.32
N MET A 112 -10.69 -12.07 -1.83
CA MET A 112 -11.56 -12.81 -0.90
C MET A 112 -12.46 -13.86 -1.56
N LEU A 113 -12.64 -13.83 -2.89
CA LEU A 113 -13.79 -14.51 -3.52
C LEU A 113 -13.63 -16.04 -3.59
N ALA A 114 -12.43 -16.53 -3.90
CA ALA A 114 -12.08 -17.95 -3.92
C ALA A 114 -11.26 -18.38 -2.70
N GLU A 115 -10.90 -17.42 -1.84
CA GLU A 115 -10.14 -17.62 -0.61
C GLU A 115 -10.99 -18.35 0.45
N LYS A 116 -10.50 -19.50 0.92
CA LYS A 116 -11.22 -20.36 1.87
C LYS A 116 -11.38 -19.70 3.23
N SER A 117 -10.34 -18.98 3.66
CA SER A 117 -10.30 -18.34 4.97
C SER A 117 -11.33 -17.23 5.12
N THR A 118 -11.83 -16.64 4.02
CA THR A 118 -12.94 -15.67 4.00
C THR A 118 -14.15 -16.16 4.79
N CYS A 119 -14.37 -17.48 4.81
CA CYS A 119 -15.52 -18.11 5.44
C CYS A 119 -15.31 -18.55 6.90
N SER A 120 -14.05 -18.60 7.37
CA SER A 120 -13.67 -19.27 8.61
C SER A 120 -12.81 -18.42 9.56
N ASN A 121 -12.30 -17.26 9.10
CA ASN A 121 -11.27 -16.47 9.81
C ASN A 121 -10.03 -17.30 10.21
N SER A 122 -9.80 -18.44 9.53
CA SER A 122 -8.65 -19.29 9.78
C SER A 122 -7.48 -18.84 8.91
N GLU A 123 -6.50 -18.17 9.50
CA GLU A 123 -5.29 -17.77 8.79
C GLU A 123 -4.46 -18.97 8.29
N SER A 124 -4.57 -20.12 8.95
CA SER A 124 -3.90 -21.36 8.52
C SER A 124 -4.42 -21.91 7.19
N GLU A 125 -5.64 -21.52 6.79
CA GLU A 125 -6.28 -21.90 5.53
C GLU A 125 -6.03 -20.88 4.42
N ALA A 126 -5.46 -19.72 4.77
CA ALA A 126 -5.32 -18.58 3.88
C ALA A 126 -4.17 -18.77 2.88
N ALA A 127 -4.49 -18.57 1.60
CA ALA A 127 -3.58 -18.82 0.49
C ALA A 127 -2.49 -17.75 0.36
N GLN A 128 -2.76 -16.51 0.78
CA GLN A 128 -1.79 -15.41 0.72
C GLN A 128 -1.04 -15.16 2.04
N ILE A 129 -1.50 -15.75 3.15
CA ILE A 129 -0.84 -15.58 4.45
C ILE A 129 0.48 -16.35 4.51
N ASN A 130 1.52 -15.62 4.88
CA ASN A 130 2.86 -16.13 5.10
C ASN A 130 3.54 -15.33 6.20
N TYR A 131 3.91 -16.04 7.26
CA TYR A 131 4.53 -15.49 8.47
C TYR A 131 6.05 -15.38 8.36
N ASP A 132 6.66 -16.06 7.39
CA ASP A 132 8.11 -16.11 7.24
C ASP A 132 8.60 -14.97 6.34
N ALA A 133 9.13 -13.92 6.97
CA ALA A 133 9.75 -12.78 6.29
C ALA A 133 10.98 -13.15 5.43
N SER A 134 11.60 -14.32 5.67
CA SER A 134 12.72 -14.79 4.86
C SER A 134 12.27 -15.55 3.59
N ASN A 135 11.01 -15.99 3.54
CA ASN A 135 10.42 -16.63 2.38
C ASN A 135 9.90 -15.59 1.38
N LEU A 136 10.81 -15.13 0.52
CA LEU A 136 10.52 -14.13 -0.52
C LEU A 136 9.86 -14.71 -1.78
N ASP A 137 9.58 -16.01 -1.81
CA ASP A 137 8.77 -16.64 -2.87
C ASP A 137 7.27 -16.46 -2.64
N ARG A 138 6.87 -15.77 -1.56
CA ARG A 138 5.49 -15.37 -1.22
C ARG A 138 5.48 -13.95 -0.65
N PHE A 139 4.29 -13.39 -0.51
CA PHE A 139 4.12 -12.13 0.22
C PHE A 139 4.54 -12.29 1.68
N PHE A 140 4.85 -11.17 2.34
CA PHE A 140 4.85 -11.13 3.79
C PHE A 140 3.50 -10.57 4.24
N MET A 141 2.69 -11.46 4.80
CA MET A 141 1.35 -11.19 5.28
C MET A 141 1.09 -12.14 6.44
N PRO A 142 1.61 -11.83 7.65
CA PRO A 142 1.59 -12.71 8.82
C PRO A 142 0.22 -12.73 9.52
N GLY A 143 -0.84 -12.29 8.85
CA GLY A 143 -2.21 -12.26 9.37
C GLY A 143 -3.12 -11.45 8.47
N PHE A 144 -4.42 -11.39 8.80
CA PHE A 144 -5.37 -10.52 8.07
C PHE A 144 -5.04 -9.04 8.29
N SER A 145 -4.85 -8.67 9.56
CA SER A 145 -4.33 -7.38 10.00
C SER A 145 -3.09 -7.62 10.83
N TRP A 146 -2.05 -6.82 10.64
CA TRP A 146 -0.76 -7.05 11.27
C TRP A 146 0.05 -5.75 11.35
N PHE A 147 1.09 -5.75 12.19
CA PHE A 147 2.04 -4.65 12.26
C PHE A 147 3.47 -5.18 12.25
N LEU A 148 4.41 -4.33 11.85
CA LEU A 148 5.84 -4.61 11.87
C LEU A 148 6.61 -3.36 12.23
N GLU A 149 7.46 -3.47 13.24
CA GLU A 149 8.37 -2.39 13.64
C GLU A 149 9.66 -2.48 12.81
N HIS A 150 10.14 -1.32 12.33
CA HIS A 150 11.46 -1.11 11.75
C HIS A 150 12.23 -0.08 12.60
N PRO A 151 12.76 -0.48 13.77
CA PRO A 151 13.43 0.45 14.68
C PRO A 151 14.67 1.11 14.06
N ASP A 152 15.31 0.44 13.11
CA ASP A 152 16.43 0.92 12.31
C ASP A 152 16.08 2.06 11.36
N LEU A 153 14.79 2.27 11.09
CA LEU A 153 14.26 3.35 10.25
C LEU A 153 13.34 4.32 11.03
N ASP A 154 13.25 4.18 12.37
CA ASP A 154 12.27 4.89 13.22
C ASP A 154 10.84 4.86 12.63
N LEU A 155 10.46 3.66 12.18
CA LEU A 155 9.27 3.40 11.39
C LEU A 155 8.45 2.26 11.98
N GLU A 156 7.13 2.38 11.89
CA GLU A 156 6.21 1.26 12.07
C GLU A 156 5.27 1.11 10.87
N ILE A 157 4.98 -0.14 10.52
CA ILE A 157 4.05 -0.49 9.44
C ILE A 157 2.81 -1.12 10.07
N VAL A 158 1.62 -0.67 9.67
CA VAL A 158 0.33 -1.18 10.13
C VAL A 158 -0.54 -1.52 8.91
N ALA A 159 -0.91 -2.79 8.80
CA ALA A 159 -1.67 -3.38 7.71
C ALA A 159 -3.07 -3.78 8.21
N LEU A 160 -4.12 -3.34 7.52
CA LEU A 160 -5.50 -3.48 7.98
C LEU A 160 -6.38 -4.22 6.95
N ASP A 161 -7.00 -5.34 7.34
CA ASP A 161 -8.10 -5.97 6.58
C ASP A 161 -9.42 -5.27 6.91
N LEU A 162 -9.86 -4.41 5.98
CA LEU A 162 -11.10 -3.63 6.10
C LEU A 162 -12.14 -4.05 5.06
N ASN A 163 -12.11 -5.31 4.60
CA ASN A 163 -13.04 -5.80 3.58
C ASN A 163 -14.52 -5.77 3.98
N ASP A 164 -14.82 -5.54 5.26
CA ASP A 164 -16.16 -5.23 5.73
C ASP A 164 -16.77 -3.98 5.06
N LEU A 165 -15.95 -2.98 4.72
CA LEU A 165 -16.37 -1.74 4.07
C LEU A 165 -17.03 -1.96 2.70
N TRP A 166 -16.82 -3.12 2.09
CA TRP A 166 -17.41 -3.53 0.81
C TRP A 166 -18.05 -4.91 0.86
N ALA A 167 -18.35 -5.43 2.06
CA ALA A 167 -18.85 -6.79 2.25
C ALA A 167 -20.17 -7.05 1.49
N ALA A 168 -21.05 -6.06 1.38
CA ALA A 168 -22.32 -6.18 0.65
C ALA A 168 -22.13 -6.48 -0.85
N GLN A 169 -21.01 -6.05 -1.42
CA GLN A 169 -20.64 -6.31 -2.81
C GLN A 169 -19.76 -7.55 -2.93
N THR A 170 -18.91 -7.85 -1.94
CA THR A 170 -17.99 -9.00 -1.95
C THR A 170 -18.70 -10.32 -1.61
N CYS A 171 -19.42 -10.37 -0.49
CA CYS A 171 -19.98 -11.61 0.07
C CYS A 171 -20.92 -12.37 -0.86
N PRO A 172 -21.77 -11.74 -1.70
CA PRO A 172 -22.62 -12.46 -2.66
C PRO A 172 -21.87 -13.34 -3.67
N HIS A 173 -20.58 -13.07 -3.88
CA HIS A 173 -19.70 -13.78 -4.81
C HIS A 173 -18.77 -14.80 -4.14
N THR A 174 -18.80 -14.90 -2.81
CA THR A 174 -18.06 -15.92 -2.07
C THR A 174 -18.85 -17.24 -2.01
N SER A 175 -18.16 -18.34 -1.67
CA SER A 175 -18.81 -19.63 -1.39
C SER A 175 -19.68 -19.62 -0.12
N CYS A 176 -19.56 -18.60 0.73
CA CYS A 176 -20.16 -18.54 2.06
C CYS A 176 -20.91 -17.22 2.29
N LYS A 177 -21.84 -16.91 1.38
CA LYS A 177 -22.59 -15.64 1.34
C LYS A 177 -23.14 -15.17 2.69
N GLU A 178 -23.62 -16.09 3.52
CA GLU A 178 -24.20 -15.76 4.83
C GLU A 178 -23.13 -15.51 5.90
N SER A 179 -22.13 -16.39 6.05
CA SER A 179 -21.12 -16.25 7.10
C SER A 179 -20.02 -15.24 6.76
N CYS A 180 -19.81 -14.94 5.47
CA CYS A 180 -18.84 -13.95 5.00
C CYS A 180 -19.00 -12.59 5.69
N HIS A 181 -20.22 -12.08 5.84
CA HIS A 181 -20.47 -10.81 6.51
C HIS A 181 -19.98 -10.81 7.97
N ALA A 182 -20.29 -11.88 8.71
CA ALA A 182 -19.85 -12.00 10.10
C ALA A 182 -18.31 -12.13 10.19
N SER A 183 -17.71 -12.88 9.27
CA SER A 183 -16.26 -13.05 9.20
C SER A 183 -15.54 -11.72 8.92
N LEU A 184 -15.97 -10.98 7.89
CA LEU A 184 -15.36 -9.70 7.52
C LEU A 184 -15.58 -8.63 8.59
N ALA A 185 -16.78 -8.55 9.19
CA ALA A 185 -17.03 -7.63 10.31
C ALA A 185 -16.11 -7.90 11.51
N GLN A 186 -15.89 -9.18 11.86
CA GLN A 186 -14.95 -9.54 12.92
C GLN A 186 -13.51 -9.15 12.56
N ARG A 187 -13.08 -9.32 11.31
CA ARG A 187 -11.74 -8.91 10.88
C ARG A 187 -11.55 -7.40 10.94
N ALA A 188 -12.57 -6.63 10.56
CA ALA A 188 -12.54 -5.18 10.65
C ALA A 188 -12.50 -4.69 12.11
N GLU A 189 -13.22 -5.34 13.03
CA GLU A 189 -13.11 -5.06 14.48
C GLU A 189 -11.66 -5.26 14.97
N VAL A 190 -11.05 -6.41 14.64
CA VAL A 190 -9.64 -6.69 14.97
C VAL A 190 -8.69 -5.69 14.32
N ALA A 191 -8.95 -5.28 13.08
CA ALA A 191 -8.16 -4.27 12.38
C ALA A 191 -8.22 -2.91 13.09
N TRP A 192 -9.40 -2.48 13.52
CA TRP A 192 -9.55 -1.22 14.24
C TRP A 192 -8.93 -1.27 15.63
N ASP A 193 -9.10 -2.36 16.38
CA ASP A 193 -8.44 -2.55 17.66
C ASP A 193 -6.91 -2.45 17.51
N LEU A 194 -6.35 -3.12 16.51
CA LEU A 194 -4.93 -3.02 16.18
C LEU A 194 -4.53 -1.58 15.85
N PHE A 195 -5.28 -0.90 14.97
CA PHE A 195 -5.02 0.48 14.58
C PHE A 195 -4.93 1.41 15.81
N TYR A 196 -5.92 1.37 16.70
CA TYR A 196 -5.93 2.21 17.90
C TYR A 196 -4.80 1.84 18.86
N GLU A 197 -4.55 0.55 19.09
CA GLU A 197 -3.45 0.07 19.93
C GLU A 197 -2.10 0.60 19.43
N ARG A 198 -1.84 0.49 18.13
CA ARG A 198 -0.56 0.93 17.54
C ARG A 198 -0.44 2.45 17.51
N MET A 199 -1.53 3.16 17.23
CA MET A 199 -1.54 4.63 17.31
C MET A 199 -1.20 5.13 18.71
N GLU A 200 -1.72 4.49 19.76
CA GLU A 200 -1.48 4.86 21.15
C GLU A 200 -0.06 4.48 21.63
N ASN A 201 0.41 3.27 21.30
CA ASN A 201 1.56 2.68 22.00
C ASN A 201 2.88 2.71 21.22
N SER A 202 2.86 2.89 19.90
CA SER A 202 4.10 2.91 19.09
C SER A 202 5.00 4.11 19.44
N ASN A 203 6.31 3.91 19.52
CA ASN A 203 7.24 5.05 19.70
C ASN A 203 7.79 5.62 18.39
N ALA A 204 7.48 4.99 17.24
CA ALA A 204 7.99 5.38 15.94
C ALA A 204 7.57 6.81 15.57
N SER A 205 8.51 7.60 15.04
CA SER A 205 8.23 8.95 14.52
C SER A 205 7.40 8.92 13.24
N ASN A 206 7.53 7.84 12.46
CA ASN A 206 6.79 7.64 11.20
C ASN A 206 5.97 6.36 11.26
N MET A 207 4.80 6.39 10.62
CA MET A 207 3.98 5.20 10.44
C MET A 207 3.49 5.09 9.00
N LEU A 208 3.66 3.90 8.40
CA LEU A 208 3.01 3.54 7.14
C LEU A 208 1.76 2.74 7.49
N VAL A 209 0.60 3.30 7.22
CA VAL A 209 -0.68 2.62 7.44
C VAL A 209 -1.27 2.27 6.09
N PHE A 210 -1.72 1.03 5.90
CA PHE A 210 -2.36 0.68 4.64
C PHE A 210 -3.49 -0.32 4.82
N SER A 211 -4.49 -0.16 3.97
CA SER A 211 -5.58 -1.11 3.76
C SER A 211 -5.92 -1.11 2.27
N HIS A 212 -6.82 -1.99 1.84
CA HIS A 212 -7.29 -1.92 0.47
C HIS A 212 -8.13 -0.67 0.17
N TYR A 213 -8.80 -0.08 1.16
CA TYR A 213 -9.74 1.00 0.93
C TYR A 213 -9.11 2.39 1.16
N PRO A 214 -9.35 3.37 0.27
CA PRO A 214 -8.85 4.73 0.44
C PRO A 214 -9.64 5.49 1.52
N THR A 215 -9.07 6.58 2.04
CA THR A 215 -9.61 7.29 3.22
C THR A 215 -11.01 7.88 3.02
N ASP A 216 -11.49 8.07 1.78
CA ASP A 216 -12.88 8.47 1.52
C ASP A 216 -13.92 7.38 1.88
N TYR A 217 -13.49 6.13 2.07
CA TYR A 217 -14.33 5.04 2.59
C TYR A 217 -14.52 5.11 4.11
N PHE A 218 -13.77 5.99 4.81
CA PHE A 218 -13.83 6.13 6.28
C PHE A 218 -14.82 7.19 6.74
N TRP A 219 -15.77 7.59 5.89
CA TRP A 219 -16.79 8.60 6.23
C TRP A 219 -17.63 8.22 7.47
N ALA A 220 -17.78 6.93 7.75
CA ALA A 220 -18.47 6.41 8.93
C ALA A 220 -17.57 6.32 10.19
N TYR A 221 -16.27 6.59 10.04
CA TYR A 221 -15.23 6.50 11.08
C TYR A 221 -14.40 7.80 11.14
N PRO A 222 -15.03 8.97 11.40
CA PRO A 222 -14.34 10.26 11.42
C PRO A 222 -13.19 10.34 12.44
N GLU A 223 -13.27 9.58 13.52
CA GLU A 223 -12.21 9.46 14.52
C GLU A 223 -10.93 8.81 13.96
N VAL A 224 -11.06 7.85 13.03
CA VAL A 224 -9.91 7.23 12.35
C VAL A 224 -9.20 8.28 11.50
N LEU A 225 -9.97 9.08 10.76
CA LEU A 225 -9.42 10.19 9.97
C LEU A 225 -8.68 11.20 10.84
N GLY A 226 -9.23 11.53 12.03
CA GLY A 226 -8.57 12.38 13.01
C GLY A 226 -7.24 11.81 13.50
N ASN A 227 -7.22 10.52 13.87
CA ASN A 227 -6.02 9.83 14.35
C ASN A 227 -4.94 9.69 13.28
N LEU A 228 -5.31 9.54 12.00
CA LEU A 228 -4.36 9.55 10.88
C LEU A 228 -3.79 10.96 10.65
N SER A 229 -4.61 12.00 10.86
CA SER A 229 -4.29 13.38 10.53
C SER A 229 -3.34 14.03 11.53
N GLU A 230 -3.69 14.01 12.81
CA GLU A 230 -2.94 14.63 13.91
C GLU A 230 -2.37 13.56 14.83
N ALA A 231 -1.65 12.59 14.25
CA ALA A 231 -1.11 11.46 14.98
C ALA A 231 -0.06 11.91 16.01
N VAL A 232 -0.15 11.33 17.21
CA VAL A 232 0.82 11.55 18.29
C VAL A 232 1.33 10.21 18.80
N ARG A 233 2.56 10.21 19.29
CA ARG A 233 3.21 9.08 19.96
C ARG A 233 3.29 9.30 21.48
N PRO A 234 3.62 8.27 22.29
CA PRO A 234 3.76 8.41 23.73
C PRO A 234 4.61 9.62 24.12
N GLY A 235 4.11 10.41 25.08
CA GLY A 235 4.71 11.69 25.47
C GLY A 235 4.18 12.91 24.69
N GLY A 236 3.23 12.72 23.77
CA GLY A 236 2.57 13.83 23.05
C GLY A 236 3.44 14.44 21.95
N LEU A 237 4.41 13.68 21.44
CA LEU A 237 5.24 14.09 20.32
C LEU A 237 4.48 13.83 19.01
N GLU A 238 4.65 14.72 18.03
CA GLU A 238 4.07 14.55 16.69
C GLU A 238 4.61 13.27 16.03
N ARG A 239 3.74 12.60 15.27
CA ARG A 239 4.04 11.47 14.40
C ARG A 239 3.54 11.78 12.99
N HIS A 240 4.34 11.47 11.98
CA HIS A 240 3.89 11.55 10.58
C HIS A 240 3.29 10.21 10.14
N VAL A 241 2.17 10.27 9.40
CA VAL A 241 1.53 9.09 8.82
C VAL A 241 1.49 9.21 7.30
N GLU A 242 1.92 8.16 6.61
CA GLU A 242 1.57 7.93 5.21
C GLU A 242 0.51 6.83 5.17
N TYR A 243 -0.68 7.17 4.71
CA TYR A 243 -1.76 6.24 4.50
C TYR A 243 -1.86 5.83 3.03
N PHE A 244 -1.91 4.54 2.74
CA PHE A 244 -2.07 4.00 1.39
C PHE A 244 -3.36 3.17 1.28
N GLY A 245 -4.20 3.49 0.28
CA GLY A 245 -5.37 2.69 -0.10
C GLY A 245 -5.42 2.45 -1.61
N GLY A 246 -6.09 1.38 -2.04
CA GLY A 246 -6.28 1.01 -3.44
C GLY A 246 -7.76 1.06 -3.83
N HIS A 247 -8.28 -0.05 -4.39
CA HIS A 247 -9.68 -0.32 -4.73
C HIS A 247 -10.24 0.48 -5.90
N ARG A 248 -10.01 1.79 -5.92
CA ARG A 248 -10.31 2.63 -7.08
C ARG A 248 -9.08 2.70 -7.97
N HIS A 249 -9.28 2.53 -9.27
CA HIS A 249 -8.19 2.27 -10.19
C HIS A 249 -7.54 3.56 -10.73
N ASN A 250 -6.87 4.30 -9.84
CA ASN A 250 -6.10 5.52 -10.13
C ASN A 250 -4.95 5.71 -9.11
N VAL A 251 -4.06 6.68 -9.34
CA VAL A 251 -2.99 7.09 -8.42
C VAL A 251 -3.05 8.60 -8.19
N ASP A 252 -3.50 9.05 -7.01
CA ASP A 252 -3.59 10.46 -6.66
C ASP A 252 -3.78 10.67 -5.14
N GLN A 253 -3.81 11.95 -4.71
CA GLN A 253 -4.22 12.33 -3.35
C GLN A 253 -5.54 13.15 -3.33
N GLU A 254 -5.98 13.63 -4.49
CA GLU A 254 -7.05 14.64 -4.62
C GLU A 254 -8.46 14.03 -4.52
N SER A 255 -8.60 12.74 -4.81
CA SER A 255 -9.86 12.00 -4.78
C SER A 255 -10.13 11.33 -3.43
N THR A 256 -9.22 11.45 -2.46
CA THR A 256 -9.32 10.85 -1.13
C THR A 256 -9.69 11.89 -0.06
N THR A 257 -10.17 11.44 1.10
CA THR A 257 -10.32 12.35 2.24
C THR A 257 -8.95 12.71 2.79
N SER A 258 -8.58 13.99 2.65
CA SER A 258 -7.31 14.52 3.12
C SER A 258 -7.11 14.34 4.63
N ILE A 259 -5.92 13.91 5.04
CA ILE A 259 -5.49 13.76 6.43
C ILE A 259 -4.31 14.70 6.78
N LYS A 260 -4.25 15.90 6.20
CA LYS A 260 -3.18 16.87 6.49
C LYS A 260 -3.12 17.22 7.99
N PRO A 261 -1.92 17.31 8.60
CA PRO A 261 -0.60 17.41 7.95
C PRO A 261 -0.01 16.09 7.42
N SER A 262 -0.53 14.93 7.81
CA SER A 262 -0.18 13.63 7.22
C SER A 262 -0.65 13.50 5.76
N ASN A 263 -0.23 12.43 5.09
CA ASN A 263 -0.53 12.20 3.68
C ASN A 263 -1.38 10.95 3.48
N SER A 264 -2.43 11.05 2.67
CA SER A 264 -3.16 9.90 2.13
C SER A 264 -2.95 9.78 0.63
N TRP A 265 -2.85 8.55 0.15
CA TRP A 265 -2.73 8.22 -1.26
C TRP A 265 -3.76 7.17 -1.68
N LEU A 266 -4.39 7.40 -2.83
CA LEU A 266 -4.98 6.36 -3.65
C LEU A 266 -3.87 5.75 -4.54
N VAL A 267 -3.74 4.43 -4.54
CA VAL A 267 -2.69 3.67 -5.23
C VAL A 267 -3.25 2.40 -5.89
N GLY A 268 -4.48 2.46 -6.40
CA GLY A 268 -5.11 1.33 -7.12
C GLY A 268 -4.83 1.32 -8.62
N GLY A 269 -3.92 2.15 -9.11
CA GLY A 269 -3.61 2.24 -10.55
C GLY A 269 -2.61 1.19 -11.07
N GLY A 270 -2.59 -0.02 -10.50
CA GLY A 270 -1.59 -1.06 -10.80
C GLY A 270 -1.82 -1.83 -12.10
N GLY A 271 -2.90 -1.53 -12.83
CA GLY A 271 -3.15 -2.07 -14.17
C GLY A 271 -3.81 -3.44 -14.22
N GLY A 272 -4.43 -3.88 -13.12
CA GLY A 272 -5.06 -5.20 -13.00
C GLY A 272 -6.49 -5.28 -13.52
N TRP A 273 -7.30 -4.24 -13.32
CA TRP A 273 -8.76 -4.32 -13.54
C TRP A 273 -9.34 -3.21 -14.42
N SER A 274 -9.27 -1.96 -13.95
CA SER A 274 -9.83 -0.80 -14.64
C SER A 274 -8.83 0.36 -14.68
N CYS A 275 -9.19 1.41 -15.41
CA CYS A 275 -8.62 2.75 -15.30
C CYS A 275 -9.74 3.72 -14.96
N ASP A 276 -9.98 3.94 -13.66
CA ASP A 276 -11.03 4.85 -13.16
C ASP A 276 -10.61 6.32 -13.29
N GLY A 277 -9.29 6.56 -13.32
CA GLY A 277 -8.70 7.85 -13.63
C GLY A 277 -7.51 7.75 -14.60
N ARG A 278 -6.89 8.89 -14.88
CA ARG A 278 -5.82 9.02 -15.89
C ARG A 278 -4.42 8.74 -15.38
N GLN A 279 -4.27 8.49 -14.08
CA GLN A 279 -2.98 8.31 -13.43
C GLN A 279 -2.86 6.85 -13.01
N GLN A 280 -2.01 6.11 -13.70
CA GLN A 280 -1.74 4.69 -13.46
C GLN A 280 -0.25 4.54 -13.14
N GLY A 281 0.09 3.63 -12.23
CA GLY A 281 1.45 3.50 -11.74
C GLY A 281 1.52 3.05 -10.29
N PHE A 282 2.58 3.48 -9.61
CA PHE A 282 2.92 3.10 -8.25
C PHE A 282 3.53 4.31 -7.51
N LEU A 283 3.83 4.17 -6.22
CA LEU A 283 4.54 5.20 -5.47
C LEU A 283 5.97 4.78 -5.14
N VAL A 284 6.85 5.77 -5.04
CA VAL A 284 8.15 5.68 -4.39
C VAL A 284 8.06 6.45 -3.07
N GLY A 285 8.47 5.81 -1.98
CA GLY A 285 8.72 6.45 -0.70
C GLY A 285 10.22 6.48 -0.37
N GLU A 286 10.69 7.58 0.19
CA GLU A 286 12.09 7.80 0.57
C GLU A 286 12.14 8.23 2.04
N ILE A 287 12.95 7.54 2.85
CA ILE A 287 13.15 7.80 4.27
C ILE A 287 14.57 8.33 4.45
N PHE A 288 14.71 9.42 5.22
CA PHE A 288 15.96 10.15 5.39
C PHE A 288 16.53 10.04 6.81
N ASP A 289 17.82 10.32 6.93
CA ASP A 289 18.59 10.22 8.18
C ASP A 289 18.18 11.20 9.27
N ASP A 290 17.41 12.23 8.92
CA ASP A 290 16.77 13.15 9.87
C ASP A 290 15.39 12.68 10.33
N GLY A 291 14.95 11.48 9.91
CA GLY A 291 13.66 10.89 10.24
C GLY A 291 12.49 11.45 9.45
N SER A 292 12.70 12.35 8.49
CA SER A 292 11.61 12.77 7.60
C SER A 292 11.43 11.78 6.44
N MET A 293 10.26 11.86 5.80
CA MET A 293 9.86 10.97 4.72
C MET A 293 9.17 11.74 3.61
N THR A 294 9.36 11.30 2.38
CA THR A 294 8.62 11.81 1.21
C THR A 294 8.03 10.66 0.42
N THR A 295 6.88 10.90 -0.20
CA THR A 295 6.22 9.98 -1.13
C THR A 295 5.89 10.69 -2.42
N ARG A 296 6.08 10.01 -3.56
CA ARG A 296 5.80 10.55 -4.89
C ARG A 296 5.30 9.47 -5.84
N PRO A 297 4.42 9.81 -6.80
CA PRO A 297 3.97 8.85 -7.79
C PRO A 297 5.00 8.69 -8.90
N VAL A 298 5.11 7.47 -9.42
CA VAL A 298 5.75 7.15 -10.70
C VAL A 298 4.64 6.66 -11.61
N LEU A 299 4.28 7.53 -12.56
CA LEU A 299 3.16 7.31 -13.47
C LEU A 299 3.65 6.81 -14.82
N VAL A 300 2.92 5.86 -15.39
CA VAL A 300 3.16 5.36 -16.74
C VAL A 300 2.29 6.12 -17.76
N ASP A 301 2.64 6.02 -19.04
CA ASP A 301 1.82 6.60 -20.09
C ASP A 301 0.42 5.96 -20.11
N TYR A 302 -0.60 6.79 -19.92
CA TYR A 302 -1.99 6.36 -19.87
C TYR A 302 -2.43 5.62 -21.14
N CYS A 303 -2.03 6.11 -22.31
CA CYS A 303 -2.39 5.51 -23.60
C CYS A 303 -1.84 4.08 -23.73
N SER A 304 -0.63 3.86 -23.24
CA SER A 304 0.04 2.57 -23.24
C SER A 304 -0.57 1.61 -22.22
N CYS A 305 -1.06 2.12 -21.09
CA CYS A 305 -1.73 1.33 -20.06
C CYS A 305 -3.20 1.03 -20.40
N CYS A 306 -4.03 2.06 -20.59
CA CYS A 306 -5.49 1.98 -20.66
C CYS A 306 -6.05 2.04 -22.09
N GLY A 307 -5.19 2.26 -23.08
CA GLY A 307 -5.60 2.59 -24.44
C GLY A 307 -5.97 4.08 -24.59
N CYS A 308 -5.80 4.63 -25.79
CA CYS A 308 -6.02 6.05 -26.06
C CYS A 308 -7.50 6.47 -26.19
N TRP A 309 -8.45 5.59 -25.90
CA TRP A 309 -9.88 5.83 -26.14
C TRP A 309 -10.56 6.34 -24.86
N TRP A 310 -10.33 7.59 -24.49
CA TRP A 310 -11.12 8.27 -23.45
C TRP A 310 -12.26 9.08 -24.08
N TRP A 311 -13.41 8.44 -24.30
CA TRP A 311 -14.62 9.16 -24.71
C TRP A 311 -15.59 9.18 -23.52
N TRP A 312 -15.74 10.37 -22.92
CA TRP A 312 -16.84 10.80 -22.06
C TRP A 312 -17.09 10.02 -20.75
N ARG A 313 -16.75 10.64 -19.62
CA ARG A 313 -17.73 10.96 -18.57
C ARG A 313 -17.47 12.38 -18.03
N PRO A 314 -18.46 13.28 -18.03
CA PRO A 314 -18.36 14.63 -17.45
C PRO A 314 -18.28 14.59 -15.92
#